data_AF-A0A662W2F8-F1
#
_entry.id   AF-A0A662W2F8-F1
#
_cell.length_a   1.000
_cell.length_b   1.000
_cell.length_c   1.000
_cell.angle_alpha   90.00
_cell.angle_beta   90.00
_cell.angle_gamma   90.00
#
_symmetry.space_group_name_H-M   'P 1'
#
loop_
_entity.id
_entity.type
_entity.pdbx_description
1 polymer ?
#
loop_
_entity_poly.entity_id
_entity_poly.type
_entity_poly.pdbx_seq_one_letter_code
_entity_poly.pdbx_strand_id
1 'polypeptide(L)'
;MSLIVSGWNNGSPNNETGAGYGIRISKKDRDKYFRREWEFVEIELEDDEVITVRLSSSFWKDCSELRSSKIGMWMLQKGYAPWPKNNPPKFELIPVSERRFRLLPLL
;
A
#
# COMPACT_ATOMS: atom_id res chain seq x y z
N MET A 1 6.24 10.50 -12.70
CA MET A 1 6.04 9.08 -13.04
C MET A 1 5.37 8.42 -11.85
N SER A 2 4.28 7.70 -12.07
CA SER A 2 3.58 6.90 -11.07
C SER A 2 3.92 5.42 -11.22
N LEU A 3 3.56 4.62 -10.22
CA LEU A 3 3.65 3.17 -10.30
C LEU A 3 2.29 2.53 -10.00
N ILE A 4 1.97 1.47 -10.72
CA ILE A 4 0.73 0.71 -10.49
C ILE A 4 0.98 -0.33 -9.40
N VAL A 5 0.18 -0.26 -8.34
CA VAL A 5 0.22 -1.19 -7.21
C VAL A 5 -1.08 -1.97 -7.15
N SER A 6 -1.06 -3.09 -6.43
CA SER A 6 -2.26 -3.92 -6.23
C SER A 6 -2.67 -3.92 -4.77
N GLY A 7 -3.97 -4.00 -4.49
CA GLY A 7 -4.46 -4.38 -3.17
C GLY A 7 -3.83 -5.70 -2.73
N TRP A 8 -3.50 -5.79 -1.45
CA TRP A 8 -2.93 -6.98 -0.83
C TRP A 8 -3.66 -7.30 0.47
N ASN A 9 -3.84 -8.58 0.75
CA ASN A 9 -4.22 -9.06 2.06
C ASN A 9 -3.43 -10.31 2.44
N ASN A 10 -3.41 -10.63 3.73
CA ASN A 10 -2.69 -11.78 4.29
C ASN A 10 -3.44 -13.12 4.17
N GLY A 11 -4.56 -13.19 3.42
CA GLY A 11 -5.43 -14.36 3.30
C GLY A 11 -6.53 -14.47 4.36
N SER A 12 -6.39 -13.76 5.48
CA SER A 12 -7.38 -13.69 6.56
C SER A 12 -7.44 -12.29 7.16
N PRO A 13 -7.79 -11.26 6.35
CA PRO A 13 -7.85 -9.89 6.85
C PRO A 13 -9.05 -9.69 7.78
N ASN A 14 -8.93 -8.74 8.68
CA ASN A 14 -10.02 -8.30 9.55
C ASN A 14 -10.75 -7.12 8.89
N ASN A 15 -12.00 -7.34 8.48
CA ASN A 15 -12.81 -6.32 7.77
C ASN A 15 -13.40 -5.25 8.70
N GLU A 16 -13.32 -5.42 10.02
CA GLU A 16 -13.78 -4.42 11.00
C GLU A 16 -12.69 -3.41 11.32
N THR A 17 -11.42 -3.84 11.28
CA THR A 17 -10.25 -3.03 11.70
C THR A 17 -9.28 -2.70 10.57
N GLY A 18 -9.45 -3.31 9.39
CA GLY A 18 -8.53 -3.17 8.26
C GLY A 18 -7.20 -3.92 8.46
N ALA A 19 -6.98 -4.55 9.60
CA ALA A 19 -5.76 -5.31 9.85
C ALA A 19 -5.62 -6.49 8.87
N GLY A 20 -4.40 -6.72 8.38
CA GLY A 20 -4.13 -7.75 7.38
C GLY A 20 -4.28 -7.29 5.93
N TYR A 21 -4.65 -6.03 5.68
CA TYR A 21 -4.61 -5.41 4.35
C TYR A 21 -3.34 -4.56 4.11
N GLY A 22 -3.14 -4.17 2.85
CA GLY A 22 -2.09 -3.28 2.40
C GLY A 22 -2.08 -3.14 0.87
N ILE A 23 -0.97 -2.64 0.34
CA ILE A 23 -0.70 -2.62 -1.11
C ILE A 23 0.58 -3.39 -1.42
N ARG A 24 0.59 -4.11 -2.54
CA ARG A 24 1.76 -4.81 -3.09
C ARG A 24 2.36 -4.00 -4.21
N ILE A 25 3.67 -3.77 -4.10
CA ILE A 25 4.52 -3.07 -5.07
C ILE A 25 5.35 -4.12 -5.82
N SER A 26 5.62 -3.92 -7.11
CA SER A 26 6.53 -4.81 -7.84
C SER A 26 7.96 -4.69 -7.29
N LYS A 27 8.77 -5.75 -7.33
CA LYS A 27 10.18 -5.67 -6.88
C LYS A 27 10.97 -4.61 -7.66
N LYS A 28 10.70 -4.49 -8.97
CA LYS A 28 11.30 -3.47 -9.84
C LYS A 28 10.97 -2.05 -9.39
N ASP A 29 9.70 -1.77 -9.10
CA ASP A 29 9.29 -0.43 -8.67
C ASP A 29 9.75 -0.14 -7.24
N ARG A 30 9.75 -1.14 -6.36
CA ARG A 30 10.35 -1.02 -5.01
C ARG A 30 11.79 -0.54 -5.13
N ASP A 31 12.62 -1.25 -5.90
CA ASP A 31 14.05 -0.97 -6.01
C ASP A 31 14.34 0.36 -6.74
N LYS A 32 13.38 0.86 -7.53
CA LYS A 32 13.49 2.15 -8.23
C LYS A 32 13.08 3.34 -7.36
N TYR A 33 12.02 3.20 -6.55
CA TYR A 33 11.39 4.33 -5.87
C TYR A 33 11.62 4.36 -4.36
N PHE A 34 12.06 3.26 -3.75
CA PHE A 34 12.33 3.15 -2.32
C PHE A 34 13.82 3.00 -2.07
N ARG A 35 14.30 3.53 -0.95
CA ARG A 35 15.71 3.41 -0.55
C ARG A 35 15.87 2.52 0.69
N ARG A 36 16.91 1.69 0.70
CA ARG A 36 17.11 0.63 1.71
C ARG A 36 17.28 1.15 3.13
N GLU A 37 17.78 2.37 3.26
CA GLU A 37 17.95 3.08 4.53
C GLU A 37 16.64 3.61 5.11
N TRP A 38 15.54 3.57 4.36
CA TRP A 38 14.26 4.03 4.86
C TRP A 38 13.61 2.99 5.78
N GLU A 39 13.26 3.42 6.99
CA GLU A 39 12.53 2.61 7.98
C GLU A 39 11.01 2.75 7.83
N PHE A 40 10.55 3.81 7.15
CA PHE A 40 9.14 4.09 6.92
C PHE A 40 8.94 4.93 5.66
N VAL A 41 7.70 4.96 5.20
CA VAL A 41 7.19 5.91 4.21
C VAL A 41 5.92 6.58 4.71
N GLU A 42 5.64 7.76 4.18
CA GLU A 42 4.36 8.46 4.34
C GLU A 42 3.49 8.17 3.12
N ILE A 43 2.23 7.80 3.36
CA ILE A 43 1.22 7.59 2.33
C ILE A 43 0.13 8.62 2.53
N GLU A 44 -0.07 9.49 1.54
CA GLU A 44 -1.24 10.34 1.42
C GLU A 44 -2.38 9.52 0.80
N LEU A 45 -3.50 9.42 1.51
CA LEU A 45 -4.73 8.80 1.05
C LEU A 45 -5.62 9.84 0.33
N GLU A 46 -6.66 9.37 -0.36
CA GLU A 46 -7.57 10.20 -1.17
C GLU A 46 -8.29 11.31 -0.37
N ASP A 47 -8.47 11.12 0.94
CA ASP A 47 -9.09 12.06 1.88
C ASP A 47 -8.07 12.99 2.56
N ASP A 48 -6.88 13.14 1.98
CA ASP A 48 -5.75 13.90 2.48
C ASP A 48 -5.21 13.40 3.85
N GLU A 49 -5.65 12.24 4.36
CA GLU A 49 -5.00 11.61 5.52
C GLU A 49 -3.59 11.16 5.15
N VAL A 50 -2.60 11.59 5.93
CA VAL A 50 -1.22 11.14 5.81
C VAL A 50 -0.93 10.10 6.88
N ILE A 51 -0.54 8.90 6.45
CA ILE A 51 -0.24 7.78 7.33
C ILE A 51 1.22 7.35 7.21
N THR A 52 1.84 7.01 8.33
CA THR A 52 3.18 6.42 8.34
C THR A 52 3.08 4.90 8.24
N VAL A 53 3.79 4.31 7.29
CA VAL A 53 3.88 2.85 7.12
C VAL A 53 5.31 2.41 7.30
N ARG A 54 5.57 1.56 8.31
CA ARG A 54 6.90 0.99 8.55
C ARG A 54 7.30 0.01 7.47
N LEU A 55 8.55 0.09 7.02
CA LEU A 55 9.16 -0.88 6.12
C LEU A 55 9.87 -1.94 6.97
N SER A 56 9.33 -3.15 6.99
CA SER A 56 9.98 -4.28 7.66
C SER A 56 11.22 -4.73 6.89
N SER A 57 12.12 -5.47 7.55
CA SER A 57 13.26 -6.11 6.86
C SER A 57 12.82 -7.06 5.73
N SER A 58 11.64 -7.67 5.85
CA SER A 58 11.04 -8.52 4.81
C SER A 58 10.59 -7.74 3.56
N PHE A 59 10.37 -6.42 3.66
CA PHE A 59 10.05 -5.54 2.53
C PHE A 59 11.11 -5.61 1.43
N TRP A 60 12.37 -5.69 1.84
CA TRP A 60 13.55 -5.73 0.98
C TRP A 60 13.88 -7.13 0.44
N LYS A 61 13.18 -8.16 0.94
CA LYS A 61 13.33 -9.55 0.48
C LYS A 61 12.24 -9.87 -0.54
N ASP A 62 11.32 -10.75 -0.18
CA ASP A 62 10.25 -11.26 -1.05
C ASP A 62 8.89 -10.61 -0.81
N CYS A 63 8.73 -9.87 0.29
CA CYS A 63 7.45 -9.30 0.71
C CYS A 63 7.38 -7.81 0.39
N SER A 64 7.25 -7.41 -0.87
CA SER A 64 7.19 -5.99 -1.27
C SER A 64 5.83 -5.33 -1.01
N GLU A 65 5.26 -5.56 0.18
CA GLU A 65 3.96 -5.02 0.57
C GLU A 65 4.07 -3.94 1.65
N LEU A 66 3.35 -2.84 1.47
CA LEU A 66 3.12 -1.84 2.51
C LEU A 66 1.87 -2.27 3.29
N ARG A 67 2.10 -2.89 4.45
CA ARG A 67 1.05 -3.45 5.31
C ARG A 67 0.63 -2.42 6.35
N SER A 68 -0.65 -2.08 6.39
CA SER A 68 -1.16 -1.08 7.32
C SER A 68 -2.66 -1.27 7.50
N SER A 69 -3.10 -1.35 8.76
CA SER A 69 -4.53 -1.37 9.08
C SER A 69 -5.23 -0.11 8.59
N LYS A 70 -4.55 1.04 8.60
CA LYS A 70 -5.09 2.30 8.07
C LYS A 70 -5.35 2.24 6.56
N ILE A 71 -4.41 1.67 5.79
CA ILE A 71 -4.64 1.42 4.35
C ILE A 71 -5.84 0.49 4.17
N GLY A 72 -5.91 -0.58 4.98
CA GLY A 72 -7.05 -1.50 4.96
C GLY A 72 -8.37 -0.80 5.24
N MET A 73 -8.37 0.08 6.23
CA MET A 73 -9.57 0.80 6.64
C MET A 73 -10.06 1.78 5.59
N TRP A 74 -9.13 2.51 4.99
CA TRP A 74 -9.41 3.33 3.81
C TRP A 74 -10.00 2.48 2.66
N MET A 75 -9.40 1.32 2.36
CA MET A 75 -9.95 0.43 1.31
C MET A 75 -11.37 -0.05 1.61
N LEU A 76 -11.66 -0.40 2.86
CA LEU A 76 -12.99 -0.87 3.28
C LEU A 76 -14.02 0.26 3.24
N GLN A 77 -13.68 1.44 3.74
CA GLN A 77 -14.55 2.62 3.74
C GLN A 77 -14.89 3.10 2.33
N LYS A 78 -13.94 3.00 1.40
CA LYS A 78 -14.12 3.38 -0.01
C LYS A 78 -14.71 2.26 -0.88
N GLY A 79 -14.95 1.07 -0.32
CA GLY A 79 -15.52 -0.07 -1.05
C GLY A 79 -14.55 -0.79 -1.98
N TYR A 80 -13.24 -0.57 -1.85
CA TYR A 80 -12.20 -1.29 -2.58
C TYR A 80 -11.92 -2.69 -2.01
N ALA A 81 -12.26 -2.90 -0.73
CA ALA A 81 -12.15 -4.17 -0.02
C ALA A 81 -13.47 -4.50 0.71
N PRO A 82 -13.76 -5.80 0.99
CA PRO A 82 -13.02 -6.97 0.52
C PRO A 82 -13.25 -7.20 -0.98
N TRP A 83 -12.33 -7.91 -1.63
CA TRP A 83 -12.42 -8.26 -3.04
C TRP A 83 -12.49 -9.78 -3.25
N PRO A 84 -13.09 -10.26 -4.36
CA PRO A 84 -13.11 -11.68 -4.71
C PRO A 84 -11.70 -12.27 -4.83
N LYS A 85 -11.59 -13.58 -4.61
CA LYS A 85 -10.31 -14.30 -4.74
C LYS A 85 -9.65 -13.99 -6.10
N ASN A 86 -8.34 -13.72 -6.06
CA ASN A 86 -7.51 -13.39 -7.22
C ASN A 86 -7.91 -12.11 -7.98
N ASN A 87 -8.79 -11.26 -7.43
CA ASN A 87 -9.21 -10.02 -8.06
C ASN A 87 -8.90 -8.78 -7.20
N PRO A 88 -7.63 -8.54 -6.82
CA PRO A 88 -7.28 -7.35 -6.04
C PRO A 88 -7.49 -6.06 -6.84
N PRO A 89 -7.97 -4.98 -6.21
CA PRO A 89 -8.05 -3.67 -6.85
C PRO A 89 -6.65 -3.17 -7.25
N LYS A 90 -6.60 -2.26 -8.22
CA LYS A 90 -5.37 -1.59 -8.65
C LYS A 90 -5.43 -0.13 -8.25
N PHE A 91 -4.26 0.42 -7.93
CA PHE A 91 -4.12 1.80 -7.52
C PHE A 91 -2.90 2.41 -8.20
N GLU A 92 -2.91 3.73 -8.28
CA GLU A 92 -1.76 4.53 -8.65
C GLU A 92 -1.04 4.98 -7.37
N LEU A 93 0.27 4.70 -7.27
CA LEU A 93 1.12 5.23 -6.21
C LEU A 93 2.10 6.25 -6.83
N ILE A 94 1.97 7.50 -6.41
CA ILE A 94 2.66 8.65 -6.99
C ILE A 94 3.71 9.16 -6.00
N PRO A 95 5.01 9.17 -6.34
CA PRO A 95 6.01 9.83 -5.50
C PRO A 95 5.75 11.35 -5.44
N VAL A 96 5.60 11.89 -4.24
CA VAL A 96 5.33 13.33 -3.99
C VAL A 96 6.61 14.04 -3.53
N SER A 97 7.34 13.43 -2.60
CA SER A 97 8.63 13.90 -2.10
C SER A 97 9.43 12.74 -1.54
N GLU A 98 10.56 13.00 -0.87
CA GLU A 98 11.36 11.94 -0.25
C GLU A 98 10.52 11.16 0.76
N ARG A 99 10.50 9.83 0.65
CA ARG A 99 9.71 8.91 1.51
C ARG A 99 8.19 9.12 1.47
N ARG A 100 7.66 10.00 0.62
CA ARG A 100 6.24 10.35 0.61
C ARG A 100 5.60 10.05 -0.72
N PHE A 101 4.48 9.34 -0.66
CA PHE A 101 3.73 8.90 -1.82
C PHE A 101 2.25 9.20 -1.64
N ARG A 102 1.55 9.44 -2.75
CA ARG A 102 0.10 9.55 -2.80
C ARG A 102 -0.50 8.29 -3.40
N LEU A 103 -1.53 7.74 -2.77
CA LEU A 103 -2.25 6.55 -3.22
C LEU A 103 -3.64 6.95 -3.74
N LEU A 104 -3.89 6.70 -5.02
CA LEU A 104 -5.14 7.04 -5.70
C LEU A 104 -5.78 5.80 -6.35
N PRO A 105 -7.12 5.75 -6.48
CA PRO A 105 -7.77 4.76 -7.33
C PRO A 105 -7.27 4.88 -8.76
N LEU A 106 -7.10 3.72 -9.43
CA LEU A 106 -6.84 3.70 -10.86
C LEU A 106 -8.15 4.01 -11.59
N LEU A 107 -8.17 5.11 -12.34
CA LEU A 107 -9.31 5.50 -13.20
C LEU A 107 -9.49 4.53 -14.38
#